data_AF-A0A4S3JAK4-F1
#
_entry.id   AF-A0A4S3JAK4-F1
#
_cell.length_a   1.000
_cell.length_b   1.000
_cell.length_c   1.000
_cell.angle_alpha   90.00
_cell.angle_beta   90.00
_cell.angle_gamma   90.00
#
_symmetry.space_group_name_H-M   'P 1'
#
loop_
_entity.id
_entity.type
_entity.pdbx_description
1 polymer ?
#
loop_
_entity_poly.entity_id
_entity_poly.type
_entity_poly.pdbx_seq_one_letter_code
_entity_poly.pdbx_strand_id
1 'polypeptide(L)' 'MADKEATVYIVDVGRSMGEKRHGRSVTDLEWGMQYVWDRITSTVATGRKTATVGVIGLRTDGETL' A
#
# COMPACT_ATOMS: atom_id res chain seq x y z
N MET A 1 -13.26 13.83 -22.24
CA MET A 1 -13.85 13.20 -21.03
C MET A 1 -12.68 12.87 -20.13
N ALA A 2 -12.71 13.25 -18.85
CA ALA A 2 -11.64 12.89 -17.93
C ALA A 2 -11.87 11.43 -17.51
N ASP A 3 -10.99 10.52 -17.94
CA ASP A 3 -11.05 9.12 -17.51
C ASP A 3 -10.97 9.09 -15.98
N LYS A 4 -12.04 8.58 -15.37
CA LYS A 4 -12.10 8.29 -13.94
C LYS A 4 -11.33 6.99 -13.73
N GLU A 5 -10.37 7.04 -12.83
CA GLU A 5 -9.46 5.93 -12.57
C GLU A 5 -9.45 5.65 -11.07
N ALA A 6 -9.44 4.38 -10.68
CA ALA A 6 -9.34 3.97 -9.30
C ALA A 6 -8.20 2.97 -9.15
N THR A 7 -7.22 3.29 -8.30
CA THR A 7 -6.12 2.39 -7.96
C THR A 7 -6.29 1.92 -6.52
N VAL A 8 -6.35 0.60 -6.33
CA VAL A 8 -6.47 -0.01 -4.99
C VAL A 8 -5.21 -0.81 -4.69
N TYR A 9 -4.53 -0.46 -3.59
CA TYR A 9 -3.39 -1.21 -3.08
C TYR A 9 -3.87 -2.20 -2.03
N ILE A 10 -3.60 -3.49 -2.24
CA ILE A 10 -3.85 -4.54 -1.25
C ILE A 10 -2.53 -4.80 -0.54
N VAL A 11 -2.51 -4.52 0.77
CA VAL A 11 -1.32 -4.63 1.61
C VAL A 11 -1.53 -5.77 2.59
N ASP A 12 -0.67 -6.76 2.51
CA ASP A 12 -0.60 -7.81 3.51
C ASP A 12 0.02 -7.26 4.80
N VAL A 13 -0.74 -7.35 5.91
CA VAL A 13 -0.31 -6.90 7.23
C VAL A 13 -0.23 -8.05 8.24
N GLY A 14 -0.21 -9.29 7.75
CA GLY A 14 -0.09 -10.46 8.62
C GLY A 14 1.24 -10.51 9.39
N ARG A 15 1.24 -11.24 10.50
CA ARG A 15 2.40 -11.35 11.43
C ARG A 15 3.75 -11.57 10.75
N SER A 16 3.81 -12.37 9.68
CA SER A 16 5.06 -12.66 8.94
C SER A 16 5.69 -11.45 8.26
N MET A 17 4.92 -10.38 8.04
CA MET A 17 5.38 -9.13 7.42
C MET A 17 6.18 -8.25 8.39
N GLY A 18 6.14 -8.54 9.71
CA GLY A 18 6.97 -7.89 10.72
C GLY A 18 8.42 -8.41 10.77
N GLU A 19 8.76 -9.43 9.99
CA GLU A 19 10.11 -9.98 9.93
C GLU A 19 11.05 -9.11 9.07
N LYS A 20 12.34 -9.13 9.40
CA LYS A 20 13.39 -8.52 8.57
C LYS A 20 14.06 -9.60 7.73
N ARG A 21 13.98 -9.47 6.41
CA ARG A 21 14.55 -10.44 5.46
C ARG A 21 15.56 -9.79 4.53
N HIS A 22 16.48 -10.60 4.00
CA HIS A 22 17.47 -10.18 2.98
C HIS A 22 18.43 -9.07 3.45
N GLY A 23 18.84 -9.10 4.73
CA GLY A 23 19.85 -8.19 5.28
C GLY A 23 19.41 -6.72 5.43
N ARG A 24 18.12 -6.42 5.24
CA ARG A 24 17.56 -5.07 5.44
C ARG A 24 17.40 -4.75 6.92
N SER A 25 17.53 -3.46 7.27
CA SER A 25 17.32 -2.93 8.62
C SER A 25 15.83 -2.70 8.96
N VAL A 26 14.96 -2.76 7.95
CA VAL A 26 13.51 -2.59 8.05
C VAL A 26 12.78 -3.92 7.84
N THR A 27 11.56 -4.02 8.36
CA THR A 27 10.65 -5.15 8.16
C THR A 27 10.14 -5.22 6.73
N ASP A 28 9.60 -6.37 6.35
CA ASP A 28 8.98 -6.54 5.03
C ASP A 28 7.80 -5.59 4.81
N LEU A 29 6.99 -5.33 5.85
CA LEU A 29 5.90 -4.36 5.79
C LEU A 29 6.43 -2.94 5.56
N GLU A 30 7.39 -2.48 6.36
CA GLU A 30 7.98 -1.14 6.22
C GLU A 30 8.63 -0.95 4.84
N TRP A 31 9.23 -1.99 4.29
CA TRP A 31 9.81 -1.95 2.96
C TRP A 31 8.74 -1.88 1.87
N GLY A 32 7.69 -2.70 1.95
CA GLY A 32 6.58 -2.67 1.00
C GLY A 32 5.79 -1.35 1.06
N MET A 33 5.61 -0.79 2.25
CA MET A 33 4.90 0.46 2.46
C MET A 33 5.60 1.67 1.84
N GLN A 34 6.94 1.67 1.74
CA GLN A 34 7.67 2.71 1.01
C GLN A 34 7.21 2.79 -0.44
N TYR A 35 7.10 1.65 -1.13
CA TYR A 35 6.58 1.61 -2.50
C TYR A 35 5.14 2.12 -2.58
N VAL A 36 4.25 1.65 -1.68
CA VAL A 36 2.85 2.08 -1.68
C VAL A 36 2.74 3.60 -1.51
N TRP A 37 3.48 4.18 -0.57
CA TRP A 37 3.54 5.63 -0.37
C TRP A 37 4.09 6.38 -1.58
N ASP A 38 5.20 5.94 -2.16
CA ASP A 38 5.78 6.60 -3.33
C ASP A 38 4.80 6.65 -4.51
N ARG A 39 4.04 5.56 -4.72
CA ARG A 39 3.02 5.50 -5.78
C ARG A 39 1.85 6.42 -5.49
N ILE A 40 1.37 6.46 -4.25
CA ILE A 40 0.27 7.34 -3.85
C ILE A 40 0.68 8.81 -3.98
N THR A 41 1.87 9.17 -3.47
CA THR A 41 2.42 10.52 -3.60
C THR A 41 2.58 10.91 -5.06
N SER A 42 3.03 10.01 -5.92
CA SER A 42 3.12 10.23 -7.36
C SER A 42 1.74 10.54 -7.98
N THR A 43 0.70 9.78 -7.62
CA THR A 43 -0.67 10.01 -8.09
C THR A 43 -1.22 11.35 -7.57
N VAL A 44 -1.03 11.67 -6.30
CA VAL A 44 -1.45 12.94 -5.70
C VAL A 44 -0.75 14.13 -6.37
N ALA A 45 0.54 14.00 -6.67
CA ALA A 45 1.31 15.04 -7.35
C ALA A 45 0.78 15.39 -8.75
N THR A 46 0.03 14.49 -9.40
CA THR A 46 -0.62 14.78 -10.70
C THR A 46 -1.76 15.80 -10.60
N GLY A 47 -2.30 16.05 -9.40
CA GLY A 47 -3.44 16.94 -9.18
C GLY A 47 -4.76 16.46 -9.81
N ARG A 48 -4.82 15.22 -10.33
CA ARG A 48 -6.02 14.67 -10.96
C ARG A 48 -7.08 14.36 -9.92
N LYS A 49 -8.13 15.18 -9.86
CA LYS A 49 -9.31 14.95 -9.01
C LYS A 49 -10.07 13.66 -9.32
N THR A 50 -9.88 13.11 -10.53
CA THR A 50 -10.55 11.87 -10.99
C THR A 50 -9.72 10.61 -10.77
N ALA A 51 -8.51 10.74 -10.21
CA ALA A 51 -7.67 9.60 -9.81
C ALA A 51 -7.95 9.26 -8.34
N THR A 52 -8.77 8.25 -8.12
CA THR A 52 -9.14 7.76 -6.80
C THR A 52 -8.12 6.73 -6.34
N VAL A 53 -7.65 6.85 -5.09
CA VAL A 53 -6.72 5.91 -4.48
C VAL A 53 -7.36 5.27 -3.26
N GLY A 54 -7.23 3.95 -3.12
CA GLY A 54 -7.63 3.19 -1.94
C GLY A 54 -6.51 2.27 -1.46
N VAL A 55 -6.47 2.00 -0.16
CA VAL A 55 -5.55 1.03 0.46
C VAL A 55 -6.37 0.08 1.33
N ILE A 56 -6.15 -1.22 1.17
CA ILE A 56 -6.85 -2.28 1.90
C ILE A 56 -5.80 -3.15 2.60
N GLY A 57 -5.94 -3.32 3.92
CA GLY A 57 -5.13 -4.26 4.70
C GLY A 57 -5.73 -5.66 4.66
N LEU A 58 -4.91 -6.67 4.38
CA LEU A 58 -5.27 -8.10 4.42
C LEU A 58 -4.60 -8.77 5.64
N ARG A 59 -5.31 -9.71 6.28
CA ARG A 59 -4.83 -10.45 7.48
C ARG A 59 -4.58 -9.53 8.68
N THR A 60 -5.46 -8.54 8.87
CA THR A 60 -5.48 -7.71 10.07
C THR A 60 -5.93 -8.53 11.28
N ASP A 61 -5.50 -8.15 12.49
CA ASP A 61 -5.79 -8.88 13.74
C ASP A 61 -7.28 -8.90 14.15
N GLY A 62 -8.18 -8.36 13.32
CA GLY A 62 -9.63 -8.28 13.56
C GLY A 62 -10.51 -9.11 12.63
N GLU A 63 -9.96 -9.76 11.60
CA GLU A 63 -10.75 -10.59 10.68
C GLU A 63 -10.32 -12.07 10.79
N THR A 64 -11.10 -12.84 11.56
CA THR A 64 -11.08 -14.30 11.50
C THR A 64 -11.82 -14.72 10.22
N LEU A 65 -11.12 -15.35 9.28
CA LEU A 65 -11.74 -16.03 8.13
C LEU A 65 -12.49 -17.29 8.55
#